data_AF-A0A418HJR2-F1
#
_entry.id   AF-A0A418HJR2-F1
#
_cell.length_a   1.000
_cell.length_b   1.000
_cell.length_c   1.000
_cell.angle_alpha   90.00
_cell.angle_beta   90.00
_cell.angle_gamma   90.00
#
_symmetry.space_group_name_H-M   'P 1'
#
loop_
_entity.id
_entity.type
_entity.pdbx_description
1 polymer ?
#
loop_
_entity_poly.entity_id
_entity_poly.type
_entity_poly.pdbx_seq_one_letter_code
_entity_poly.pdbx_strand_id
1 'polypeptide(L)' 'MAKIGYARVSTQDQSLDGQIDTLEEYGCERIFSEKASGRKTNRTELDKCLDYLREGDILVIYKLDRLGRTT' A
#
# COMPACT_ATOMS: atom_id res chain seq x y z
N MET A 1 3.31 -2.07 18.13
CA MET A 1 2.16 -2.02 17.21
C MET A 1 2.38 -0.83 16.31
N ALA A 2 3.08 -1.05 15.20
CA ALA A 2 3.21 -0.03 14.16
C ALA A 2 2.08 -0.21 13.14
N LYS A 3 1.51 0.91 12.68
CA LYS A 3 0.57 0.90 11.56
C LYS A 3 1.35 1.15 10.28
N ILE A 4 1.31 0.19 9.37
CA ILE A 4 2.01 0.27 8.09
C ILE A 4 0.98 0.49 7.00
N GLY A 5 1.08 1.61 6.30
CA GLY A 5 0.23 1.94 5.16
C GLY A 5 0.78 1.32 3.87
N TYR A 6 -0.10 0.85 3.00
CA TYR A 6 0.25 0.48 1.63
C TYR A 6 -0.74 1.10 0.62
N ALA A 7 -0.18 1.87 -0.32
CA ALA A 7 -0.88 2.60 -1.37
C ALA A 7 -0.43 2.13 -2.75
N ARG A 8 -1.35 2.04 -3.71
CA ARG A 8 -1.03 1.64 -5.08
C ARG A 8 -1.83 2.44 -6.09
N VAL A 9 -1.12 2.92 -7.12
CA VAL A 9 -1.73 3.59 -8.27
C VAL A 9 -1.32 2.90 -9.58
N SER A 10 -2.33 2.61 -10.41
CA SER A 10 -2.16 1.92 -11.68
C SER A 10 -1.81 2.86 -12.85
N THR A 11 -1.90 4.17 -12.64
CA THR A 11 -1.73 5.19 -13.67
C THR A 11 -1.10 6.44 -13.05
N GLN A 12 -0.31 7.17 -13.85
CA GLN A 12 0.33 8.43 -13.47
C GLN A 12 -0.65 9.53 -13.05
N ASP A 13 -1.92 9.36 -13.44
CA ASP A 13 -3.03 10.30 -13.23
C ASP A 13 -3.89 10.00 -11.98
N GLN A 14 -3.66 8.85 -11.32
CA GLN A 14 -4.35 8.55 -10.07
C GLN A 14 -3.60 9.25 -8.93
N SER A 15 -4.29 10.06 -8.13
CA SER A 15 -3.70 10.76 -6.99
C SER A 15 -3.20 9.77 -5.94
N LEU A 16 -1.89 9.47 -6.01
CA LEU A 16 -1.18 8.70 -4.99
C LEU A 16 -1.15 9.48 -3.69
N ASP A 17 -0.96 10.79 -3.79
CA ASP A 17 -0.90 11.74 -2.69
C ASP A 17 -2.15 11.66 -1.80
N GLY A 18 -3.35 11.57 -2.39
CA GLY A 18 -4.59 11.42 -1.60
C GLY A 18 -4.69 10.09 -0.85
N GLN A 19 -4.10 9.01 -1.37
CA GLN A 19 -4.04 7.75 -0.63
C GLN A 19 -3.02 7.82 0.51
N ILE A 20 -1.87 8.46 0.26
CA ILE A 20 -0.83 8.65 1.28
C ILE A 20 -1.38 9.52 2.41
N ASP A 21 -2.00 10.65 2.08
CA ASP A 21 -2.60 11.58 3.04
C ASP A 21 -3.63 10.89 3.93
N THR A 22 -4.55 10.09 3.36
CA THR A 22 -5.49 9.29 4.16
C THR A 22 -4.79 8.28 5.06
N LEU A 23 -3.69 7.65 4.61
CA LEU A 23 -2.93 6.70 5.41
C LEU A 23 -2.17 7.41 6.54
N GLU A 24 -1.63 8.61 6.29
CA GLU A 24 -1.01 9.46 7.31
C GLU A 24 -2.05 9.91 8.35
N GLU A 25 -3.22 10.37 7.92
CA GLU A 25 -4.34 10.72 8.80
C GLU A 25 -4.81 9.53 9.65
N TYR A 26 -4.74 8.31 9.12
CA TYR A 26 -5.05 7.09 9.87
C TYR A 26 -4.01 6.76 10.96
N GLY A 27 -2.87 7.46 10.95
CA GLY A 27 -1.75 7.27 11.85
C GLY A 27 -0.82 6.15 11.41
N CYS A 28 -0.64 5.93 10.10
CA CYS A 28 0.38 5.01 9.62
C CYS A 28 1.78 5.59 9.87
N GLU A 29 2.61 4.88 10.62
CA GLU A 29 4.01 5.27 10.86
C GLU A 29 4.86 5.15 9.60
N ARG A 30 4.51 4.22 8.71
CA ARG A 30 5.25 4.00 7.47
C ARG A 30 4.32 3.68 6.33
N ILE A 31 4.49 4.37 5.20
CA ILE A 31 3.64 4.19 4.03
C ILE A 31 4.49 3.72 2.85
N PHE A 32 4.13 2.57 2.30
CA PHE A 32 4.70 2.02 1.09
C PHE A 32 3.79 2.37 -0.08
N SER A 33 4.33 3.03 -1.10
CA SER A 33 3.58 3.42 -2.28
C SER A 33 4.22 2.87 -3.54
N GLU A 34 3.42 2.19 -4.37
CA GLU A 34 3.92 1.68 -5.64
C GLU A 34 3.06 2.08 -6.84
N LYS A 35 3.74 2.30 -7.95
CA LYS A 35 3.14 2.70 -9.22
C LYS A 35 3.12 1.51 -10.18
N ALA A 36 2.22 0.58 -9.91
CA ALA A 36 2.04 -0.63 -10.71
C ALA A 36 0.57 -0.82 -11.11
N SER A 37 0.36 -1.15 -12.39
CA SER A 37 -0.95 -1.62 -12.87
C SER A 37 -1.31 -2.92 -12.17
N GLY A 38 -2.60 -3.16 -11.89
CA GLY A 38 -3.05 -4.34 -11.13
C GLY A 38 -2.72 -5.68 -11.78
N ARG A 39 -2.33 -5.63 -13.06
CA ARG A 39 -1.89 -6.76 -13.88
C ARG A 39 -0.39 -7.06 -13.79
N LYS A 40 0.41 -6.14 -13.25
CA LYS A 40 1.87 -6.27 -13.13
C LYS A 40 2.19 -6.99 -11.81
N THR A 41 2.84 -8.15 -11.93
CA THR A 41 3.18 -9.04 -10.80
C THR A 41 4.47 -8.63 -10.07
N ASN A 42 5.27 -7.73 -10.65
CA ASN A 42 6.46 -7.18 -9.99
C ASN A 42 6.06 -6.14 -8.93
N ARG A 43 5.73 -6.62 -7.73
CA ARG A 43 5.32 -5.83 -6.57
C ARG A 43 6.45 -5.78 -5.54
N THR A 44 7.54 -5.11 -5.89
CA THR A 44 8.72 -5.03 -5.04
C THR A 44 8.44 -4.24 -3.75
N GLU A 45 7.54 -3.27 -3.78
CA GLU A 45 7.19 -2.46 -2.61
C GLU A 45 6.25 -3.19 -1.66
N LEU A 46 5.29 -3.96 -2.18
CA LEU A 46 4.48 -4.85 -1.34
C LEU A 46 5.34 -5.88 -0.60
N ASP A 47 6.32 -6.49 -1.28
CA ASP A 47 7.22 -7.47 -0.67
C ASP A 47 8.04 -6.86 0.47
N LYS A 48 8.61 -5.65 0.25
CA LYS A 48 9.26 -4.88 1.32
C LYS A 48 8.32 -4.51 2.46
N CYS A 49 7.06 -4.20 2.16
CA CYS A 49 6.05 -3.91 3.18
C CYS A 49 5.78 -5.14 4.04
N LEU A 50 5.63 -6.31 3.41
CA LEU A 50 5.46 -7.60 4.07
C LEU A 50 6.69 -8.01 4.89
N ASP A 51 7.89 -7.78 4.38
CA ASP A 51 9.16 -8.01 5.11
C ASP A 51 9.31 -7.07 6.31
N TYR A 52 8.83 -5.84 6.18
CA TYR A 52 8.85 -4.86 7.27
C TYR A 52 7.83 -5.16 8.38
N LEU A 53 6.70 -5.76 8.02
CA LEU A 53 5.64 -6.12 8.97
C LEU A 53 6.15 -7.18 9.95
N ARG A 54 6.06 -6.88 11.25
CA ARG A 54 6.36 -7.84 12.30
C ARG A 54 5.08 -8.35 12.94
N GLU A 55 5.23 -9.42 13.71
CA GLU A 55 4.11 -9.99 14.47
C GLU A 55 3.55 -8.93 15.44
N GLY A 56 2.27 -8.58 15.27
CA GLY A 56 1.59 -7.52 16.03
C GLY A 56 1.52 -6.15 15.35
N ASP A 57 2.04 -6.00 14.13
CA ASP A 57 1.84 -4.79 13.32
C ASP A 57 0.54 -4.87 12.50
N ILE A 58 0.01 -3.70 12.14
CA ILE A 58 -1.25 -3.57 11.40
C ILE A 58 -0.98 -3.01 10.02
N LEU A 59 -1.26 -3.80 8.99
CA LEU A 59 -1.24 -3.34 7.60
C LEU A 59 -2.55 -2.62 7.26
N VAL A 60 -2.45 -1.34 6.95
CA VAL A 60 -3.54 -0.47 6.52
C VAL A 60 -3.44 -0.28 5.01
N ILE A 61 -4.51 -0.59 4.29
CA ILE A 61 -4.58 -0.43 2.84
C ILE A 61 -5.77 0.44 2.48
N TYR A 62 -5.60 1.32 1.49
CA TYR A 62 -6.69 2.21 1.07
C TYR A 62 -7.87 1.44 0.44
N LYS A 63 -7.59 0.32 -0.26
CA LYS A 63 -8.62 -0.54 -0.85
C LYS A 63 -8.09 -1.96 -1.07
N LEU A 64 -8.88 -2.97 -0.71
CA LEU A 64 -8.54 -4.40 -0.92
C LEU A 64 -8.27 -4.75 -2.40
N ASP A 65 -8.99 -4.13 -3.34
CA ASP A 65 -8.75 -4.28 -4.80
C ASP A 65 -7.33 -3.87 -5.22
N ARG A 66 -6.64 -3.08 -4.38
CA ARG A 66 -5.24 -2.68 -4.61
C ARG A 66 -4.23 -3.76 -4.21
N LEU A 67 -4.63 -4.82 -3.48
CA LEU A 67 -3.77 -5.92 -3.06
C LEU A 67 -3.75 -7.07 -4.08
N GLY A 68 -4.79 -7.22 -4.88
CA GLY A 68 -4.81 -8.18 -5.98
C GLY A 68 -6.17 -8.28 -6.61
N ARG A 69 -6.22 -8.29 -7.94
CA ARG A 69 -7.43 -8.64 -8.66
C ARG A 69 -7.44 -10.15 -8.81
N THR A 70 -8.19 -10.85 -7.97
CA THR A 70 -8.49 -12.27 -8.18
C THR A 70 -9.48 -12.34 -9.34
N THR A 71 -9.14 -13.07 -10.39
CA THR A 71 -10.08 -13.65 -11.35
C THR A 71 -9.80 -15.14 -11.38
#